data_AF-A0A7R8UTK9-F1
#
_entry.id   AF-A0A7R8UTK9-F1
#
_cell.length_a   1.000
_cell.length_b   1.000
_cell.length_c   1.000
_cell.angle_alpha   90.00
_cell.angle_beta   90.00
_cell.angle_gamma   90.00
#
_symmetry.space_group_name_H-M   'P 1'
#
loop_
_entity.id
_entity.type
_entity.pdbx_description
1 polymer ?
#
loop_
_entity_poly.entity_id
_entity_poly.type
_entity_poly.pdbx_seq_one_letter_code
_entity_poly.pdbx_strand_id
1 'polypeptide(L)'
;MSYPKSNPHGGIVTLTIVVLFIVSWSSAKSVDPRNYIDGRCVDPETKRELFIGEYFHRPGQCVRVQCLGDLSIWEDKCNDPRIQGNCIKEFLNMDQAYPNCCPLYKCEYHIGSTKEIRVFDHHGNIVSRSVTNIILVENNGAGSVMTQAIKVTI
;
A
#
# COMPACT_ATOMS: atom_id res chain seq x y z
N MET A 1 -71.32 32.98 -10.73
CA MET A 1 -70.97 34.12 -11.59
C MET A 1 -69.77 34.84 -10.99
N SER A 2 -68.77 35.10 -11.82
CA SER A 2 -67.68 36.07 -11.64
C SER A 2 -66.72 35.90 -10.46
N TYR A 3 -65.48 35.50 -10.80
CA TYR A 3 -64.28 35.96 -10.12
C TYR A 3 -64.11 37.48 -10.29
N PRO A 4 -63.57 38.19 -9.30
CA PRO A 4 -62.76 39.37 -9.56
C PRO A 4 -61.26 39.02 -9.69
N LYS A 5 -60.60 39.97 -10.32
CA LYS A 5 -59.32 39.99 -11.02
C LYS A 5 -58.25 40.66 -10.14
N SER A 6 -56.99 40.53 -10.55
CA SER A 6 -55.77 41.33 -10.22
C SER A 6 -54.99 40.92 -8.95
N ASN A 7 -53.78 40.33 -9.08
CA ASN A 7 -52.41 40.88 -9.40
C ASN A 7 -51.67 41.28 -8.10
N PRO A 8 -50.34 41.52 -8.09
CA PRO A 8 -49.18 40.80 -8.65
C PRO A 8 -48.05 40.62 -7.58
N HIS A 9 -46.91 40.07 -8.01
CA HIS A 9 -45.57 40.15 -7.38
C HIS A 9 -45.18 39.12 -6.31
N GLY A 10 -44.19 38.30 -6.66
CA GLY A 10 -42.94 38.24 -5.90
C GLY A 10 -42.63 36.93 -5.17
N GLY A 11 -41.50 36.32 -5.57
CA GLY A 11 -40.78 35.29 -4.80
C GLY A 11 -41.25 33.87 -5.10
N ILE A 12 -40.60 33.06 -5.93
CA ILE A 12 -39.31 32.40 -5.65
C ILE A 12 -39.18 32.05 -4.16
N VAL A 13 -39.39 30.78 -3.78
CA VAL A 13 -38.36 29.89 -3.23
C VAL A 13 -38.94 28.46 -3.16
N THR A 14 -38.18 27.56 -3.77
CA THR A 14 -38.25 26.09 -3.81
C THR A 14 -38.48 25.40 -2.46
N LEU A 15 -39.27 24.31 -2.43
CA LEU A 15 -39.23 23.31 -1.35
C LEU A 15 -39.62 21.91 -1.88
N THR A 16 -38.77 21.34 -2.73
CA THR A 16 -38.70 19.89 -2.97
C THR A 16 -38.12 19.21 -1.73
N ILE A 17 -38.98 18.71 -0.84
CA ILE A 17 -38.58 17.81 0.24
C ILE A 17 -38.79 16.38 -0.25
N VAL A 18 -37.77 15.83 -0.91
CA VAL A 18 -37.60 14.40 -1.12
C VAL A 18 -36.71 13.92 0.02
N VAL A 19 -37.30 13.43 1.10
CA VAL A 19 -36.56 12.79 2.19
C VAL A 19 -36.28 11.35 1.78
N LEU A 20 -35.18 11.15 1.04
CA LEU A 20 -34.56 9.83 0.91
C LEU A 20 -33.77 9.56 2.19
N PHE A 21 -34.37 8.81 3.11
CA PHE A 21 -33.65 8.14 4.19
C PHE A 21 -32.77 7.04 3.56
N ILE A 22 -31.54 7.40 3.22
CA ILE A 22 -30.48 6.44 2.95
C ILE A 22 -30.10 5.86 4.31
N VAL A 23 -30.72 4.75 4.69
CA VAL A 23 -30.27 3.92 5.81
C VAL A 23 -28.85 3.46 5.48
N SER A 24 -27.86 4.16 6.07
CA SER A 24 -26.49 3.68 6.15
C SER A 24 -26.49 2.40 6.97
N TRP A 25 -26.60 1.27 6.29
CA TRP A 25 -26.32 -0.03 6.88
C TRP A 25 -24.80 -0.10 7.07
N SER A 26 -24.33 0.44 8.20
CA SER A 26 -23.01 0.07 8.69
C SER A 26 -23.09 -1.40 9.05
N SER A 27 -22.47 -2.27 8.24
CA SER A 27 -22.24 -3.66 8.61
C SER A 27 -21.37 -3.68 9.87
N ALA A 28 -21.99 -3.64 11.04
CA ALA A 28 -21.33 -3.98 12.28
C ALA A 28 -20.90 -5.44 12.15
N LYS A 29 -19.59 -5.68 12.07
CA LYS A 29 -19.04 -7.03 12.16
C LYS A 29 -19.48 -7.58 13.50
N SER A 30 -20.39 -8.55 13.50
CA SER A 30 -20.85 -9.22 14.71
C SER A 30 -19.66 -9.89 15.38
N VAL A 31 -19.22 -9.36 16.51
CA VAL A 31 -18.28 -10.03 17.41
C VAL A 31 -19.01 -11.25 17.97
N ASP A 32 -18.52 -12.45 17.67
CA ASP A 32 -19.05 -13.69 18.25
C ASP A 32 -18.87 -13.62 19.78
N PRO A 33 -19.97 -13.65 20.57
CA PRO A 33 -19.90 -13.52 22.03
C PRO A 33 -19.09 -14.64 22.70
N ARG A 34 -18.80 -15.76 22.02
CA ARG A 34 -17.91 -16.81 22.56
C ARG A 34 -16.46 -16.35 22.70
N ASN A 35 -15.98 -15.48 21.81
CA ASN A 35 -14.59 -14.99 21.87
C ASN A 35 -14.36 -14.00 23.03
N TYR A 36 -15.40 -13.33 23.51
CA TYR A 36 -15.30 -12.38 24.62
C TYR A 36 -14.99 -13.05 25.96
N ILE A 37 -15.40 -14.31 26.13
CA ILE A 37 -15.30 -15.02 27.42
C ILE A 37 -13.89 -15.61 27.64
N ASP A 38 -13.17 -15.95 26.57
CA ASP A 38 -11.84 -16.61 26.65
C ASP A 38 -10.64 -15.68 26.42
N GLY A 39 -10.86 -14.39 26.13
CA GLY A 39 -9.77 -13.43 25.93
C GLY A 39 -8.91 -13.74 24.70
N ARG A 40 -9.52 -14.27 23.63
CA ARG A 40 -8.83 -14.72 22.42
C ARG A 40 -9.39 -14.06 21.16
N CYS A 41 -8.50 -13.84 20.21
CA CYS A 41 -8.86 -13.50 18.85
C CYS A 41 -8.72 -14.73 17.95
N VAL A 42 -9.54 -14.80 16.90
CA VAL A 42 -9.41 -15.83 15.86
C VAL A 42 -9.08 -15.15 14.55
N ASP A 43 -7.92 -15.49 13.98
CA ASP A 43 -7.53 -15.02 12.65
C ASP A 43 -8.50 -15.59 11.60
N PRO A 44 -9.22 -14.75 10.83
CA PRO A 44 -10.26 -15.24 9.94
C PRO A 44 -9.73 -16.07 8.76
N GLU A 45 -8.46 -15.88 8.38
CA GLU A 45 -7.84 -16.57 7.25
C GLU A 45 -7.27 -17.93 7.63
N THR A 46 -6.46 -17.99 8.69
CA THR A 46 -5.80 -19.24 9.13
C THR A 46 -6.60 -20.02 10.16
N LYS A 47 -7.66 -19.44 10.72
CA LYS A 47 -8.42 -19.96 11.87
C LYS A 47 -7.58 -20.16 13.13
N ARG A 48 -6.41 -19.54 13.19
CA ARG A 48 -5.53 -19.60 14.35
C ARG A 48 -6.08 -18.76 15.49
N GLU A 49 -6.12 -19.34 16.68
CA GLU A 49 -6.41 -18.63 17.92
C GLU A 49 -5.16 -17.93 18.45
N LEU A 50 -5.35 -16.73 18.99
CA LEU A 50 -4.32 -15.88 19.58
C LEU A 50 -4.82 -15.35 20.91
N PHE A 51 -4.01 -15.43 21.95
CA PHE A 51 -4.28 -14.68 23.17
C PHE A 51 -4.00 -13.18 22.98
N ILE A 52 -4.61 -12.33 23.79
CA ILE A 52 -4.32 -10.89 23.81
C ILE A 52 -2.80 -10.66 23.95
N GLY A 53 -2.25 -9.83 23.07
CA GLY A 53 -0.83 -9.52 23.01
C GLY A 53 0.01 -10.49 22.17
N GLU A 54 -0.50 -11.71 21.92
CA GLU A 54 0.17 -12.65 21.03
C GLU A 54 0.11 -12.19 19.58
N TYR A 55 1.16 -12.53 18.85
CA TYR A 55 1.26 -12.30 17.42
C TYR A 55 1.86 -13.51 16.71
N PHE A 56 1.58 -13.61 15.43
CA PHE A 56 2.23 -14.59 14.56
C PHE A 56 2.44 -14.01 13.15
N HIS A 57 3.31 -14.66 12.39
CA HIS A 57 3.55 -14.32 10.99
C HIS A 57 2.70 -15.24 10.11
N ARG A 58 1.87 -14.65 9.25
CA ARG A 58 1.01 -15.44 8.36
C ARG A 58 1.87 -16.00 7.21
N PRO A 59 1.94 -17.32 7.02
CA PRO A 59 2.75 -17.92 5.97
C PRO A 59 2.34 -17.43 4.58
N GLY A 60 3.31 -17.09 3.73
CA GLY A 60 3.09 -16.70 2.34
C GLY A 60 2.48 -15.32 2.11
N GLN A 61 2.17 -14.54 3.16
CA GLN A 61 1.56 -13.21 3.01
C GLN A 61 2.42 -12.04 3.48
N CYS A 62 3.56 -12.32 4.14
CA CYS A 62 4.39 -11.30 4.77
C CYS A 62 3.60 -10.28 5.61
N VAL A 63 2.76 -10.81 6.51
CA VAL A 63 1.95 -10.02 7.44
C VAL A 63 2.23 -10.51 8.86
N ARG A 64 2.33 -9.58 9.80
CA ARG A 64 2.26 -9.88 11.23
C ARG A 64 0.84 -9.65 11.71
N VAL A 65 0.22 -10.68 12.28
CA VAL A 65 -1.14 -10.64 12.82
C VAL A 65 -1.04 -10.64 14.34
N GLN A 66 -1.74 -9.72 15.01
CA GLN A 66 -1.72 -9.57 16.46
C GLN A 66 -3.14 -9.49 17.03
N CYS A 67 -3.37 -10.11 18.19
CA CYS A 67 -4.60 -9.93 18.95
C CYS A 67 -4.46 -8.73 19.91
N LEU A 68 -5.28 -7.71 19.73
CA LEU A 68 -5.30 -6.51 20.56
C LEU A 68 -6.17 -6.69 21.81
N GLY A 69 -6.04 -5.78 22.78
CA GLY A 69 -6.76 -5.86 24.06
C GLY A 69 -8.27 -5.68 23.97
N ASP A 70 -8.77 -5.13 22.87
CA ASP A 70 -10.19 -5.02 22.55
C ASP A 70 -10.74 -6.23 21.78
N LEU A 71 -9.95 -7.32 21.70
CA LEU A 71 -10.23 -8.54 20.94
C LEU A 71 -10.33 -8.32 19.43
N SER A 72 -9.78 -7.22 18.93
CA SER A 72 -9.61 -7.01 17.50
C SER A 72 -8.31 -7.65 16.99
N ILE A 73 -8.34 -8.05 15.72
CA ILE A 73 -7.14 -8.47 14.99
C ILE A 73 -6.51 -7.25 14.34
N TRP A 74 -5.22 -7.04 14.60
CA TRP A 74 -4.37 -6.07 13.91
C TRP A 74 -3.45 -6.77 12.92
N GLU A 75 -3.27 -6.17 11.74
CA GLU A 75 -2.40 -6.68 10.68
C GLU A 75 -1.35 -5.63 10.31
N ASP A 76 -0.07 -5.91 10.59
CA ASP A 76 1.02 -5.12 10.05
C ASP A 76 1.44 -5.68 8.69
N LYS A 77 1.33 -4.83 7.67
CA LYS A 77 1.69 -5.14 6.29
C LYS A 77 2.92 -4.36 5.88
N CYS A 78 3.64 -4.85 4.87
CA CYS A 78 4.70 -4.08 4.26
C CYS A 78 4.10 -2.83 3.63
N ASN A 79 4.62 -1.66 4.01
CA ASN A 79 4.22 -0.41 3.39
C ASN A 79 4.68 -0.40 1.93
N ASP A 80 3.88 0.22 1.07
CA ASP A 80 4.24 0.43 -0.34
C ASP A 80 4.70 1.89 -0.49
N PRO A 81 6.02 2.16 -0.39
CA PRO A 81 6.52 3.52 -0.44
C PRO A 81 6.17 4.14 -1.79
N ARG A 82 5.72 5.39 -1.77
CA ARG A 82 5.41 6.18 -2.98
C ARG A 82 6.71 6.60 -3.67
N ILE A 83 7.41 5.66 -4.29
CA ILE A 83 8.68 5.91 -4.98
C ILE A 83 8.37 6.37 -6.41
N GLN A 84 9.05 7.44 -6.85
CA GLN A 84 8.93 7.95 -8.22
C GLN A 84 9.84 7.19 -9.18
N GLY A 85 9.32 6.80 -10.34
CA GLY A 85 10.07 6.15 -11.43
C GLY A 85 9.47 4.80 -11.84
N ASN A 86 10.14 4.13 -12.77
CA ASN A 86 9.80 2.75 -13.15
C ASN A 86 10.52 1.79 -12.20
N CYS A 87 9.85 1.45 -11.09
CA CYS A 87 10.39 0.60 -10.05
C CYS A 87 9.76 -0.79 -10.11
N ILE A 88 10.60 -1.82 -9.91
CA ILE A 88 10.18 -3.21 -9.84
C ILE A 88 10.26 -3.67 -8.38
N LYS A 89 9.20 -4.36 -7.94
CA LYS A 89 9.09 -4.96 -6.62
C LYS A 89 9.78 -6.33 -6.62
N GLU A 90 10.81 -6.50 -5.80
CA GLU A 90 11.58 -7.75 -5.67
C GLU A 90 11.36 -8.32 -4.25
N PHE A 91 10.75 -9.50 -4.15
CA PHE A 91 10.62 -10.22 -2.88
C PHE A 91 11.89 -11.04 -2.64
N LEU A 92 12.57 -10.81 -1.52
CA LEU A 92 13.79 -11.54 -1.16
C LEU A 92 13.47 -12.98 -0.74
N ASN A 93 12.57 -13.13 0.24
CA ASN A 93 12.14 -14.42 0.75
C ASN A 93 10.80 -14.30 1.51
N MET A 94 9.75 -14.90 0.97
CA MET A 94 8.41 -14.88 1.58
C MET A 94 8.27 -15.78 2.82
N ASP A 95 9.23 -16.66 3.06
CA ASP A 95 9.22 -17.58 4.20
C ASP A 95 9.79 -16.94 5.48
N GLN A 96 10.39 -15.75 5.36
CA GLN A 96 10.89 -15.02 6.52
C GLN A 96 9.75 -14.37 7.32
N ALA A 97 10.00 -14.16 8.61
CA ALA A 97 9.08 -13.40 9.45
C ALA A 97 9.03 -11.93 9.02
N TYR A 98 7.85 -11.30 9.18
CA TYR A 98 7.73 -9.84 9.06
C TYR A 98 8.65 -9.16 10.10
N PRO A 99 9.34 -8.05 9.75
CA PRO A 99 9.30 -7.33 8.46
C PRO A 99 10.34 -7.80 7.43
N ASN A 100 11.09 -8.89 7.69
CA ASN A 100 12.19 -9.31 6.82
C ASN A 100 11.73 -9.91 5.49
N CYS A 101 10.52 -10.45 5.42
CA CYS A 101 9.91 -10.87 4.16
C CYS A 101 9.46 -9.70 3.27
N CYS A 102 9.58 -8.46 3.75
CA CYS A 102 9.11 -7.30 2.99
C CYS A 102 9.92 -7.11 1.70
N PRO A 103 9.25 -6.67 0.63
CA PRO A 103 9.86 -6.46 -0.67
C PRO A 103 10.89 -5.33 -0.64
N LEU A 104 11.89 -5.45 -1.50
CA LEU A 104 12.72 -4.33 -1.92
C LEU A 104 12.19 -3.75 -3.23
N TYR A 105 12.50 -2.48 -3.46
CA TYR A 105 12.05 -1.75 -4.64
C TYR A 105 13.25 -1.29 -5.44
N LYS A 106 13.43 -1.86 -6.62
CA LYS A 106 14.54 -1.57 -7.51
C LYS A 106 14.09 -0.64 -8.62
N CYS A 107 14.64 0.57 -8.63
CA CYS A 107 14.29 1.62 -9.58
C CYS A 107 15.48 1.88 -10.51
N GLU A 108 15.20 1.97 -11.80
CA GLU A 108 16.19 2.31 -12.83
C GLU A 108 15.94 3.74 -13.33
N TYR A 109 17.01 4.52 -13.35
CA TYR A 109 17.02 5.90 -13.82
C TYR A 109 18.07 6.04 -14.93
N HIS A 110 17.67 6.67 -16.04
CA HIS A 110 18.56 7.00 -17.14
C HIS A 110 18.83 8.50 -17.13
N ILE A 111 20.10 8.89 -16.94
CA ILE A 111 20.55 10.29 -16.88
C ILE A 111 21.62 10.45 -17.96
N GLY A 112 21.21 10.85 -19.17
CA GLY A 112 22.11 10.91 -20.33
C GLY A 112 22.67 9.53 -20.69
N SER A 113 23.99 9.36 -20.67
CA SER A 113 24.67 8.08 -20.88
C SER A 113 24.88 7.28 -19.59
N THR A 114 24.37 7.75 -18.45
CA THR A 114 24.50 7.09 -17.15
C THR A 114 23.22 6.35 -16.80
N LYS A 115 23.37 5.08 -16.40
CA LYS A 115 22.33 4.24 -15.82
C LYS A 115 22.53 4.17 -14.31
N GLU A 116 21.59 4.70 -13.55
CA GLU A 116 21.59 4.63 -12.10
C GLU A 116 20.51 3.65 -11.63
N ILE A 117 20.88 2.72 -10.75
CA ILE A 117 19.94 1.81 -10.09
C ILE A 117 19.92 2.15 -8.60
N ARG A 118 18.73 2.38 -8.05
CA ARG A 118 18.52 2.55 -6.61
C ARG A 118 17.63 1.44 -6.09
N VAL A 119 17.98 0.90 -4.93
CA VAL A 119 17.19 -0.12 -4.23
C VAL A 119 16.70 0.49 -2.93
N PHE A 120 15.39 0.44 -2.72
CA PHE A 120 14.72 0.96 -1.53
C PHE A 120 14.12 -0.16 -0.69
N ASP A 121 14.07 0.03 0.62
CA ASP A 121 13.31 -0.82 1.53
C ASP A 121 11.81 -0.46 1.54
N HIS A 122 11.02 -1.21 2.31
CA HIS A 122 9.58 -0.98 2.49
C HIS A 122 9.24 0.32 3.25
N HIS A 123 10.21 0.99 3.85
CA HIS A 123 10.03 2.32 4.44
C HIS A 123 10.37 3.45 3.46
N GLY A 124 10.96 3.13 2.30
CA GLY A 124 11.44 4.10 1.32
C GLY A 124 12.87 4.59 1.56
N ASN A 125 13.64 3.93 2.43
CA ASN A 125 15.06 4.23 2.62
C ASN A 125 15.90 3.57 1.53
N ILE A 126 17.00 4.22 1.13
CA ILE A 126 17.93 3.65 0.16
C ILE A 126 18.78 2.58 0.86
N VAL A 127 18.67 1.34 0.39
CA VAL A 127 19.49 0.20 0.82
C VAL A 127 20.72 0.06 -0.04
N SER A 128 20.60 0.37 -1.33
CA SER A 128 21.72 0.30 -2.26
C SER A 128 21.57 1.28 -3.40
N ARG A 129 22.71 1.72 -3.93
CA ARG A 129 22.84 2.58 -5.10
C ARG A 129 23.87 1.95 -6.03
N SER A 130 23.71 2.07 -7.34
CA SER A 130 24.68 1.63 -8.33
C SER A 130 24.63 2.55 -9.54
N VAL A 131 25.79 2.93 -10.09
CA VAL A 131 25.87 3.94 -11.17
C VAL A 131 26.78 3.44 -12.29
N THR A 132 26.19 3.08 -13.43
CA THR A 132 26.90 2.60 -14.61
C THR A 132 27.00 3.70 -15.65
N ASN A 133 28.21 4.06 -16.07
CA ASN A 133 28.41 5.03 -17.16
C ASN A 133 28.65 4.29 -18.48
N ILE A 134 27.86 4.62 -19.51
CA ILE A 134 28.10 4.12 -20.87
C ILE A 134 29.14 5.05 -21.51
N ILE A 135 30.38 4.58 -21.63
CA ILE A 135 31.46 5.29 -22.33
C ILE A 135 31.52 4.74 -23.76
N LEU A 136 31.22 5.58 -24.75
CA LEU A 136 31.42 5.23 -26.15
C LEU A 136 32.91 5.39 -26.47
N VAL A 137 33.65 4.28 -26.56
CA VAL A 137 35.03 4.29 -27.06
C VAL A 137 34.98 4.13 -28.57
N GLU A 138 35.24 5.22 -29.30
CA GLU A 138 35.38 5.18 -30.75
C GLU A 138 36.76 4.62 -31.10
N ASN A 139 36.80 3.32 -31.41
CA ASN A 139 38.00 2.70 -31.97
C ASN A 139 38.03 3.01 -33.47
N ASN A 140 39.06 3.72 -33.93
CA ASN A 140 39.29 4.06 -35.35
C ASN A 140 39.63 2.83 -36.23
N GLY A 141 39.06 1.67 -35.96
CA GLY A 141 39.25 0.43 -36.69
C GLY A 141 38.56 -0.74 -35.99
N ALA A 142 37.29 -0.97 -36.33
CA ALA A 142 36.37 -1.99 -35.79
C ALA A 142 35.72 -1.65 -34.44
N GLY A 143 34.48 -1.16 -34.50
CA GLY A 143 33.68 -0.71 -33.36
C GLY A 143 33.35 -1.84 -32.38
N SER A 144 33.81 -1.68 -31.14
CA SER A 144 33.35 -2.46 -29.99
C SER A 144 32.92 -1.49 -28.89
N VAL A 145 31.66 -1.58 -28.47
CA VAL A 145 31.11 -0.76 -27.37
C VAL A 145 31.51 -1.42 -26.05
N MET A 146 32.49 -0.86 -25.33
CA MET A 146 32.80 -1.29 -23.97
C MET A 146 31.88 -0.58 -22.96
N THR A 147 31.02 -1.34 -22.29
CA THR A 147 30.23 -0.82 -21.16
C THR A 147 31.02 -1.02 -19.87
N GLN A 148 31.50 0.06 -19.23
CA GLN A 148 32.10 -0.02 -17.89
C GLN A 148 31.04 0.22 -16.82
N ALA A 149 30.76 -0.79 -16.00
CA ALA A 149 29.90 -0.67 -14.82
C ALA A 149 30.75 -0.28 -13.60
N ILE A 150 30.53 0.91 -13.05
CA ILE A 150 31.15 1.33 -11.79
C ILE A 150 30.16 1.03 -10.67
N LYS A 151 30.29 -0.13 -10.02
CA LYS A 151 29.43 -0.48 -8.88
C LYS A 151 29.88 0.27 -7.62
N VAL A 152 29.34 1.46 -7.39
CA VAL A 152 29.51 2.17 -6.11
C VAL A 152 28.48 1.63 -5.12
N THR A 153 28.87 0.68 -4.25
CA THR A 153 28.01 0.21 -3.16
C THR A 153 28.23 1.12 -1.97
N ILE A 154 27.19 1.82 -1.51
CA ILE A 154 27.20 2.63 -0.28
C ILE A 154 26.64 1.77 0.85
#